data_AF-A0A423XPP4-F1
#
_entry.id   AF-A0A423XPP4-F1
#
_cell.length_a   1.000
_cell.length_b   1.000
_cell.length_c   1.000
_cell.angle_alpha   90.00
_cell.angle_beta   90.00
_cell.angle_gamma   90.00
#
_symmetry.space_group_name_H-M   'P 1'
#
loop_
_entity.id
_entity.type
_entity.pdbx_description
1 polymer ?
#
loop_
_entity_poly.entity_id
_entity_poly.type
_entity_poly.pdbx_seq_one_letter_code
_entity_poly.pdbx_strand_id
1 'polypeptide(L)'
;ISWDEATTLIADNLRRITAKYGPASRFMHTDTAVSGGAFSGDKMARRLLNLTGGYLESYHSVSMGNTAAATPYTYGTAASGSSLETLKDTKLVILWGHNP
;
A
#
# COMPACT_ATOMS: atom_id res chain seq x y z
N ILE A 1 11.06 16.79 -21.68
CA ILE A 1 12.24 16.33 -20.94
C ILE A 1 12.45 14.86 -21.20
N SER A 2 13.70 14.39 -21.26
CA SER A 2 14.04 12.97 -21.32
C SER A 2 13.76 12.28 -19.98
N TRP A 3 13.83 10.94 -19.97
CA TRP A 3 13.75 10.17 -18.72
C TRP A 3 14.90 10.49 -17.77
N ASP A 4 16.12 10.68 -18.29
CA ASP A 4 17.28 11.05 -17.48
C ASP A 4 17.12 12.44 -16.85
N GLU A 5 16.59 13.40 -17.62
CA GLU A 5 16.28 14.74 -17.11
C GLU A 5 15.20 14.68 -16.02
N ALA A 6 14.12 13.93 -16.26
CA ALA A 6 13.03 13.78 -15.30
C ALA A 6 13.48 13.14 -13.98
N THR A 7 14.22 12.03 -14.07
CA THR A 7 14.69 11.31 -12.87
C THR A 7 15.72 12.11 -12.08
N THR A 8 16.61 12.83 -12.76
CA THR A 8 17.55 13.78 -12.13
C THR A 8 16.80 14.88 -11.39
N LEU A 9 15.83 15.52 -12.05
CA LEU A 9 15.04 16.60 -11.44
C LEU A 9 14.27 16.13 -10.20
N ILE A 10 13.69 14.93 -10.24
CA ILE A 10 13.00 14.32 -9.09
C ILE A 10 13.99 14.05 -7.96
N ALA A 11 15.13 13.41 -8.25
CA ALA A 11 16.13 13.06 -7.25
C ALA A 11 16.68 14.30 -6.54
N ASP A 12 17.02 15.36 -7.30
CA ASP A 12 17.57 16.59 -6.73
C ASP A 12 16.56 17.34 -5.88
N ASN A 13 15.30 17.42 -6.32
CA ASN A 13 14.24 18.02 -5.51
C ASN A 13 13.94 17.20 -4.26
N LEU A 14 13.93 15.86 -4.35
CA LEU A 14 13.71 14.99 -3.20
C LEU A 14 14.80 15.20 -2.15
N ARG A 15 16.08 15.24 -2.56
CA ARG A 15 17.22 15.54 -1.67
C ARG A 15 17.10 16.93 -1.04
N ARG A 16 16.87 17.97 -1.86
CA ARG A 16 16.77 19.36 -1.42
C ARG A 16 15.64 19.58 -0.40
N ILE A 17 14.46 19.01 -0.67
CA ILE A 17 13.29 19.12 0.21
C ILE A 17 13.53 18.35 1.50
N THR A 18 14.09 17.14 1.43
CA THR A 18 14.41 16.33 2.62
C THR A 18 15.44 17.03 3.51
N ALA A 19 16.49 17.63 2.92
CA ALA A 19 17.49 18.37 3.67
C ALA A 19 16.90 19.61 4.38
N LYS A 20 15.91 20.26 3.77
CA LYS A 20 15.30 21.49 4.31
C LYS A 20 14.20 21.23 5.35
N TYR A 21 13.35 20.22 5.13
CA TYR A 21 12.13 20.01 5.91
C TYR A 21 12.07 18.64 6.61
N GLY A 22 13.10 17.82 6.44
CA GLY A 22 13.18 16.49 7.02
C GLY A 22 12.39 15.43 6.24
N PRO A 23 12.57 14.14 6.59
CA PRO A 23 11.96 13.02 5.87
C PRO A 23 10.42 13.05 5.79
N ALA A 24 9.74 13.57 6.82
CA ALA A 24 8.30 13.62 6.92
C ALA A 24 7.63 14.59 5.92
N SER A 25 8.40 15.42 5.21
CA SER A 25 7.85 16.27 4.15
C SER A 25 7.55 15.50 2.85
N ARG A 26 7.83 14.20 2.81
CA ARG A 26 7.60 13.32 1.66
C ARG A 26 6.44 12.40 2.00
N PHE A 27 5.28 12.66 1.42
CA PHE A 27 4.12 11.83 1.65
C PHE A 27 4.10 10.63 0.71
N MET A 28 3.99 9.43 1.26
CA MET A 28 3.85 8.21 0.48
C MET A 28 2.39 7.78 0.48
N HIS A 29 1.74 7.92 -0.68
CA HIS A 29 0.37 7.46 -0.86
C HIS A 29 0.30 5.93 -0.99
N THR A 30 -0.82 5.36 -0.56
CA THR A 30 -1.19 3.98 -0.90
C THR A 30 -1.57 3.93 -2.37
N ASP A 31 -0.85 3.14 -3.17
CA ASP A 31 -1.18 2.88 -4.56
C ASP A 31 -1.54 1.40 -4.73
N THR A 32 -2.84 1.14 -4.95
CA THR A 32 -3.40 -0.21 -4.99
C THR A 32 -3.45 -0.80 -6.39
N ALA A 33 -3.08 -0.05 -7.44
CA ALA A 33 -3.19 -0.53 -8.82
C ALA A 33 -2.33 -1.77 -9.12
N VAL A 34 -1.22 -1.93 -8.39
CA VAL A 34 -0.30 -3.07 -8.50
C VAL A 34 -0.12 -3.82 -7.17
N SER A 35 -0.97 -3.54 -6.17
CA SER A 35 -0.88 -4.21 -4.87
C SER A 35 -1.29 -5.68 -5.01
N GLY A 36 -0.33 -6.59 -4.80
CA GLY A 36 -0.54 -8.04 -4.91
C GLY A 36 0.16 -8.72 -6.09
N GLY A 37 0.75 -7.95 -7.01
CA GLY A 37 1.65 -8.49 -8.04
C GLY A 37 3.00 -8.94 -7.47
N ALA A 38 3.78 -9.65 -8.29
CA ALA A 38 5.16 -10.03 -7.94
C ALA A 38 6.04 -8.81 -7.60
N PHE A 39 5.70 -7.65 -8.19
CA PHE A 39 6.28 -6.35 -7.91
C PHE A 39 5.18 -5.40 -7.46
N SER A 40 5.48 -4.55 -6.48
CA SER A 40 4.56 -3.50 -6.05
C SER A 40 5.33 -2.17 -5.94
N GLY A 41 4.95 -1.22 -6.77
CA GLY A 41 5.64 0.07 -6.92
C GLY A 41 5.66 0.86 -5.61
N ASP A 42 4.56 0.79 -4.85
CA ASP A 42 4.46 1.42 -3.54
C ASP A 42 5.50 0.83 -2.55
N LYS A 43 5.65 -0.50 -2.47
CA LYS A 43 6.68 -1.13 -1.62
C LYS A 43 8.10 -0.75 -2.04
N MET A 44 8.35 -0.63 -3.35
CA MET A 44 9.66 -0.21 -3.87
C MET A 44 9.96 1.24 -3.51
N ALA A 45 9.01 2.16 -3.70
CA ALA A 45 9.14 3.57 -3.34
C ALA A 45 9.37 3.74 -1.82
N ARG A 46 8.61 3.03 -0.99
CA ARG A 46 8.77 3.00 0.47
C ARG A 46 10.19 2.58 0.90
N ARG A 47 10.73 1.53 0.26
CA ARG A 47 12.11 1.08 0.51
C ARG A 47 13.13 2.15 0.14
N LEU A 48 12.97 2.79 -1.02
CA LEU A 48 13.85 3.88 -1.46
C LEU A 48 13.83 5.08 -0.48
N LEU A 49 12.64 5.47 -0.03
CA LEU A 49 12.48 6.57 0.93
C LEU A 49 13.09 6.22 2.30
N ASN A 50 12.94 4.98 2.76
CA ASN A 50 13.59 4.50 3.98
C ASN A 50 15.13 4.56 3.92
N LEU A 51 15.74 4.25 2.77
CA LEU A 51 17.19 4.41 2.58
C LEU A 51 17.67 5.86 2.68
N THR A 52 16.75 6.83 2.58
CA THR A 52 17.06 8.26 2.59
C THR A 52 16.37 8.99 3.75
N GLY A 53 16.11 8.29 4.85
CA GLY A 53 15.63 8.87 6.12
C GLY A 53 14.14 8.67 6.43
N GLY A 54 13.38 7.98 5.59
CA GLY A 54 11.97 7.66 5.84
C GLY A 54 10.99 8.61 5.15
N TYR A 55 9.73 8.61 5.55
CA TYR A 55 8.66 9.37 4.88
C TYR A 55 7.45 9.51 5.79
N LEU A 56 6.50 10.37 5.42
CA LEU A 56 5.18 10.40 6.03
C LEU A 56 4.32 9.30 5.41
N GLU A 57 3.89 8.38 6.25
CA GLU A 57 3.10 7.21 5.89
C GLU A 57 1.61 7.56 5.72
N SER A 58 0.94 6.89 4.79
CA SER A 58 -0.51 6.86 4.70
C SER A 58 -1.09 5.90 5.72
N TYR A 59 -2.19 6.28 6.36
CA TYR A 59 -2.93 5.40 7.26
C TYR A 59 -4.23 4.94 6.60
N HIS A 60 -4.69 3.77 7.01
CA HIS A 60 -5.96 3.17 6.59
C HIS A 60 -6.03 2.74 5.11
N SER A 61 -7.17 2.16 4.75
CA SER A 61 -7.49 1.76 3.38
C SER A 61 -8.92 2.18 3.06
N VAL A 62 -9.12 2.80 1.91
CA VAL A 62 -10.45 3.15 1.41
C VAL A 62 -11.28 1.92 1.05
N SER A 63 -10.66 0.76 0.80
CA SER A 63 -11.35 -0.48 0.42
C SER A 63 -11.48 -1.49 1.57
N MET A 64 -10.52 -1.50 2.51
CA MET A 64 -10.44 -2.52 3.56
C MET A 64 -10.42 -1.96 4.99
N GLY A 65 -10.60 -0.65 5.18
CA GLY A 65 -10.41 0.02 6.46
C GLY A 65 -11.16 -0.63 7.63
N ASN A 66 -12.47 -0.82 7.48
CA ASN A 66 -13.31 -1.39 8.55
C ASN A 66 -13.03 -2.88 8.78
N THR A 67 -12.83 -3.65 7.72
CA THR A 67 -12.51 -5.07 7.83
C THR A 67 -11.18 -5.27 8.57
N ALA A 68 -10.14 -4.53 8.19
CA ALA A 68 -8.83 -4.60 8.82
C ALA A 68 -8.84 -4.13 10.29
N ALA A 69 -9.82 -3.29 10.67
CA ALA A 69 -10.01 -2.90 12.06
C ALA A 69 -10.70 -3.99 12.89
N ALA A 70 -11.70 -4.69 12.34
CA ALA A 70 -12.50 -5.67 13.07
C ALA A 70 -11.83 -7.05 13.19
N THR A 71 -11.21 -7.55 12.12
CA THR A 71 -10.73 -8.93 12.03
C THR A 71 -9.62 -9.31 13.02
N PRO A 72 -8.72 -8.41 13.47
CA PRO A 72 -7.81 -8.74 14.57
C PRO A 72 -8.53 -9.07 15.88
N TYR A 73 -9.64 -8.40 16.18
CA TYR A 73 -10.42 -8.68 17.40
C TYR A 73 -11.24 -9.97 17.28
N THR A 74 -11.66 -10.33 16.06
CA THR A 74 -12.47 -11.53 15.82
C THR A 74 -11.62 -12.79 15.62
N TYR A 75 -10.49 -12.66 14.91
CA TYR A 75 -9.69 -13.79 14.41
C TYR A 75 -8.21 -13.73 14.82
N GLY A 76 -7.77 -12.69 15.54
CA GLY A 76 -6.37 -12.51 15.93
C GLY A 76 -5.44 -12.00 14.83
N THR A 77 -5.96 -11.75 13.61
CA THR A 77 -5.18 -11.24 12.47
C THR A 77 -6.02 -10.39 11.53
N ALA A 78 -5.40 -9.38 10.90
CA ALA A 78 -6.02 -8.58 9.85
C ALA A 78 -6.11 -9.35 8.52
N ALA A 79 -5.20 -10.29 8.28
CA ALA A 79 -5.17 -11.15 7.10
C ALA A 79 -6.09 -12.35 7.31
N SER A 80 -7.40 -12.11 7.22
CA SER A 80 -8.45 -13.12 7.36
C SER A 80 -9.09 -13.43 6.02
N GLY A 81 -9.27 -14.71 5.69
CA GLY A 81 -9.96 -15.16 4.47
C GLY A 81 -9.47 -16.52 3.99
N SER A 82 -10.18 -17.06 3.01
CA SER A 82 -9.83 -18.31 2.32
C SER A 82 -9.57 -18.05 0.85
N SER A 83 -8.78 -18.91 0.20
CA SER A 83 -8.60 -18.87 -1.26
C SER A 83 -9.95 -19.06 -1.97
N LEU A 84 -10.16 -18.37 -3.09
CA LEU A 84 -11.36 -18.56 -3.94
C LEU A 84 -11.50 -20.00 -4.44
N GLU A 85 -10.40 -20.76 -4.53
CA GLU A 85 -10.44 -22.18 -4.90
C GLU A 85 -11.31 -23.01 -3.94
N THR A 86 -11.42 -22.60 -2.68
CA THR A 86 -12.24 -23.28 -1.66
C THR A 86 -13.75 -23.21 -1.96
N LEU A 87 -14.18 -22.34 -2.88
CA LEU A 87 -15.58 -22.27 -3.31
C LEU A 87 -16.06 -23.55 -3.97
N LYS A 88 -15.17 -24.30 -4.65
CA LYS A 88 -15.52 -25.56 -5.34
C LYS A 88 -16.02 -26.64 -4.38
N ASP A 89 -15.49 -26.64 -3.17
CA ASP A 89 -15.80 -27.64 -2.14
C ASP A 89 -16.87 -27.16 -1.14
N THR A 90 -17.32 -25.91 -1.27
CA THR A 90 -18.22 -25.28 -0.30
C THR A 90 -19.67 -25.71 -0.55
N LYS A 91 -20.36 -26.17 0.51
CA LYS A 91 -21.77 -26.59 0.43
C LYS A 91 -22.75 -25.43 0.52
N LEU A 92 -22.31 -24.28 1.04
CA LEU A 92 -23.12 -23.08 1.26
C LEU A 92 -22.27 -21.83 1.11
N VAL A 93 -22.76 -20.86 0.33
CA VAL A 93 -22.17 -19.52 0.18
C VAL A 93 -23.14 -18.50 0.79
N ILE A 94 -22.63 -17.62 1.66
CA ILE A 94 -23.38 -16.49 2.21
C ILE A 94 -22.78 -15.20 1.66
N LEU A 95 -23.59 -14.40 0.97
CA LEU A 95 -23.20 -13.15 0.32
C LEU A 95 -23.88 -11.96 1.00
N TRP A 96 -23.23 -11.37 1.99
CA TRP A 96 -23.81 -10.25 2.76
C TRP A 96 -23.46 -8.90 2.13
N GLY A 97 -24.43 -8.26 1.47
CA GLY A 97 -24.22 -6.97 0.80
C GLY A 97 -23.27 -7.04 -0.41
N HIS A 98 -23.08 -8.23 -0.98
CA HIS A 98 -22.23 -8.45 -2.14
C HIS A 98 -23.06 -8.41 -3.43
N ASN A 99 -22.58 -7.67 -4.43
CA ASN A 99 -23.16 -7.60 -5.77
C ASN A 99 -22.07 -7.97 -6.79
N PRO A 100 -21.95 -9.25 -7.16
CA PRO A 100 -20.91 -9.74 -8.05
C PRO A 100 -21.04 -9.22 -9.49
#